data_AF-A0A2D7LFS9-F1
#
_entry.id   AF-A0A2D7LFS9-F1
#
_cell.length_a   1.000
_cell.length_b   1.000
_cell.length_c   1.000
_cell.angle_alpha   90.00
_cell.angle_beta   90.00
_cell.angle_gamma   90.00
#
_symmetry.space_group_name_H-M   'P 1'
#
loop_
_entity.id
_entity.type
_entity.pdbx_description
1 polymer ?
#
loop_
_entity_poly.entity_id
_entity_poly.type
_entity_poly.pdbx_seq_one_letter_code
_entity_poly.pdbx_strand_id
1 'polypeptide(L)'
;MLLSLFKIVFFIVIIAIIALAITYLLDNEQTVLGEVFINIGTTEFILSPIQTVIFLCLVIVLAIIMLKLLSFFLAILSFINGDETAITRYFSKNRERKGFNALSDGLLALASGEGTNALAKASKAEKYLKRPELTNVLLAQAAELSGDLKKANETYKSLIQNPKTRFVGLRGILKQKLAEGQTEVAIKLAKEAFNIRPAHIETQDILLQLQAESGDWRGARKTLGTKFKKGAIPKDIHRRRDAVLALAEAKDLLAEDTSIEKQEAAIEANRLSPDLVPAAVLAARAYIQRDNKRNASRIINKAWQSQPHPDLKTVFYEIYPNESEEDKLKRLQKLCRLNPDHLESKISLSELYLKQENFPMAQRVLNKIKKEDHDARVLTLMAVNERAKGGEDAKIRDFLNLAISAKRGPQWICAKCNSIHADWEPICSSCSAMDSLEWKVPPKDPTDFTVSEDLLPFLANEKMVEIQKKNSASEKPSPKQNDEK
;
A
#
# COMPACT_ATOMS: atom_id res chain seq x y z
N MET A 1 -2.42 59.32 -1.23
CA MET A 1 -3.31 60.51 -1.23
C MET A 1 -2.90 61.56 -0.18
N LEU A 2 -2.58 61.18 1.06
CA LEU A 2 -2.15 62.12 2.14
C LEU A 2 -0.99 63.05 1.77
N LEU A 3 0.00 62.55 1.04
CA LEU A 3 1.19 63.33 0.66
C LEU A 3 0.89 64.38 -0.43
N SER A 4 -0.09 64.08 -1.31
CA SER A 4 -0.63 65.06 -2.27
C SER A 4 -1.46 66.12 -1.55
N LEU A 5 -2.27 65.70 -0.56
CA LEU A 5 -3.07 66.61 0.24
C LEU A 5 -2.18 67.57 1.04
N PHE A 6 -1.10 67.08 1.64
CA PHE A 6 -0.11 67.89 2.36
C PHE A 6 0.56 68.92 1.45
N LYS A 7 0.95 68.54 0.22
CA LYS A 7 1.51 69.48 -0.76
C LYS A 7 0.54 70.61 -1.13
N ILE A 8 -0.73 70.27 -1.33
CA ILE A 8 -1.78 71.25 -1.66
C ILE A 8 -2.04 72.18 -0.47
N VAL A 9 -2.20 71.64 0.74
CA VAL A 9 -2.43 72.43 1.95
C VAL A 9 -1.24 73.34 2.24
N PHE A 10 -0.01 72.83 2.13
CA PHE A 10 1.20 73.62 2.35
C PHE A 10 1.35 74.76 1.31
N PHE A 11 1.00 74.49 0.05
CA PHE A 11 0.97 75.51 -1.01
C PHE A 11 -0.07 76.60 -0.73
N ILE A 12 -1.26 76.22 -0.27
CA ILE A 12 -2.32 77.16 0.13
C ILE A 12 -1.88 78.01 1.32
N VAL A 13 -1.20 77.42 2.32
CA VAL A 13 -0.66 78.16 3.47
C VAL A 13 0.41 79.17 3.03
N ILE A 14 1.29 78.82 2.10
CA ILE A 14 2.27 79.78 1.55
C ILE A 14 1.56 80.93 0.82
N ILE A 15 0.57 80.63 -0.02
CA ILE A 15 -0.21 81.68 -0.71
C ILE A 15 -0.94 82.56 0.31
N ALA A 16 -1.50 81.98 1.37
CA ALA A 16 -2.16 82.73 2.42
C ALA A 16 -1.19 83.65 3.16
N ILE A 17 0.02 83.19 3.47
CA ILE A 17 1.07 84.01 4.10
C ILE A 17 1.50 85.14 3.17
N ILE A 18 1.68 84.87 1.87
CA ILE A 18 2.02 85.89 0.87
C ILE A 18 0.90 86.92 0.74
N ALA A 19 -0.36 86.47 0.65
CA ALA A 19 -1.52 87.34 0.58
C ALA A 19 -1.61 88.23 1.83
N LEU A 20 -1.43 87.65 3.03
CA LEU A 20 -1.47 88.37 4.30
C LEU A 20 -0.30 89.36 4.43
N ALA A 21 0.89 89.01 3.93
CA ALA A 21 2.02 89.93 3.85
C ALA A 21 1.74 91.09 2.88
N ILE A 22 1.06 90.84 1.75
CA ILE A 22 0.63 91.88 0.81
C ILE A 22 -0.42 92.78 1.45
N THR A 23 -1.42 92.24 2.15
CA THR A 23 -2.43 93.07 2.85
C THR A 23 -1.80 93.90 3.97
N TYR A 24 -0.88 93.32 4.74
CA TYR A 24 -0.14 94.05 5.79
C TYR A 24 0.73 95.18 5.20
N LEU A 25 1.29 94.99 4.01
CA LEU A 25 1.99 96.03 3.26
C LEU A 25 1.06 97.12 2.73
N LEU A 26 -0.21 96.79 2.45
CA LEU A 26 -1.22 97.73 1.93
C LEU A 26 -1.92 98.53 3.04
N ASP A 27 -2.08 97.97 4.24
CA ASP A 27 -2.77 98.62 5.38
C ASP A 27 -1.91 99.66 6.12
N ASN A 28 -0.60 99.70 5.88
CA ASN A 28 0.24 100.77 6.40
C ASN A 28 -0.02 102.06 5.60
N GLU A 29 -0.82 102.97 6.17
CA GLU A 29 -1.37 104.20 5.57
C GLU A 29 -0.34 105.22 4.97
N GLN A 30 0.95 104.90 4.88
CA GLN A 30 2.00 105.75 4.32
C GLN A 30 2.62 105.25 3.00
N THR A 31 1.99 104.30 2.31
CA THR A 31 2.46 103.83 0.99
C THR A 31 1.57 104.30 -0.15
N VAL A 32 1.60 105.61 -0.45
CA VAL A 32 1.18 106.13 -1.76
C VAL A 32 2.34 106.96 -2.31
N LEU A 33 2.99 106.41 -3.35
CA LEU A 33 4.13 106.92 -4.12
C LEU A 33 5.53 106.42 -3.69
N GLY A 34 5.86 105.21 -4.13
CA GLY A 34 7.19 104.94 -4.71
C GLY A 34 8.27 104.31 -3.83
N GLU A 35 8.15 104.23 -2.51
CA GLU A 35 9.20 103.64 -1.67
C GLU A 35 8.60 102.65 -0.66
N VAL A 36 9.09 101.40 -0.69
CA VAL A 36 8.63 100.36 0.25
C VAL A 36 9.59 100.37 1.43
N PHE A 37 9.07 100.75 2.59
CA PHE A 37 9.80 100.71 3.85
C PHE A 37 9.76 99.28 4.41
N ILE A 38 10.90 98.58 4.38
CA ILE A 38 11.04 97.30 5.06
C ILE A 38 11.75 97.57 6.39
N ASN A 39 11.01 97.46 7.49
CA ASN A 39 11.54 97.66 8.83
C ASN A 39 11.91 96.30 9.44
N ILE A 40 13.21 96.00 9.56
CA ILE A 40 13.72 94.79 10.23
C ILE A 40 14.58 95.26 11.40
N GLY A 41 14.04 95.14 12.62
CA GLY A 41 14.74 95.56 13.84
C GLY A 41 14.86 97.09 13.94
N THR A 42 16.09 97.60 14.05
CA THR A 42 16.39 99.04 14.26
C THR A 42 17.02 99.73 13.04
N THR A 43 16.92 99.13 11.86
CA THR A 43 17.52 99.68 10.63
C THR A 43 16.47 99.78 9.52
N GLU A 44 16.29 101.00 9.01
CA GLU A 44 15.36 101.31 7.93
C GLU A 44 16.04 101.11 6.57
N PHE A 45 15.53 100.15 5.78
CA PHE A 45 15.95 99.98 4.39
C PHE A 45 14.92 100.64 3.48
N ILE A 46 15.35 101.68 2.76
CA ILE A 46 14.56 102.37 1.73
C ILE A 46 14.82 101.64 0.41
N LEU A 47 13.86 100.85 -0.06
CA LEU A 47 13.97 100.18 -1.36
C LEU A 47 13.24 100.97 -2.45
N SER A 48 13.98 101.32 -3.50
CA SER A 48 13.45 101.90 -4.74
C SER A 48 12.51 100.91 -5.47
N PRO A 49 11.52 101.34 -6.28
CA PRO A 49 10.55 100.45 -6.96
C PRO A 49 11.18 99.32 -7.78
N ILE A 50 12.39 99.52 -8.29
CA ILE A 50 13.11 98.50 -9.06
C ILE A 50 13.73 97.46 -8.13
N GLN A 51 14.21 97.88 -6.96
CA GLN A 51 14.82 97.00 -5.96
C GLN A 51 13.78 96.10 -5.28
N THR A 52 12.55 96.58 -5.09
CA THR A 52 11.45 95.78 -4.53
C THR A 52 11.01 94.66 -5.47
N VAL A 53 10.93 94.94 -6.79
CA VAL A 53 10.64 93.93 -7.81
C VAL A 53 11.75 92.87 -7.87
N ILE A 54 13.02 93.29 -7.79
CA ILE A 54 14.17 92.36 -7.74
C ILE A 54 14.12 91.50 -6.47
N PHE A 55 13.82 92.10 -5.32
CA PHE A 55 13.70 91.39 -4.06
C PHE A 55 12.57 90.36 -4.09
N LEU A 56 11.40 90.72 -4.64
CA LEU A 56 10.27 89.80 -4.80
C LEU A 56 10.62 88.62 -5.72
N CYS A 57 11.27 88.89 -6.86
CA CYS A 57 11.76 87.85 -7.76
C CYS A 57 12.75 86.91 -7.05
N LEU A 58 13.66 87.46 -6.23
CA LEU A 58 14.64 86.68 -5.49
C LEU A 58 13.98 85.79 -4.43
N VAL A 59 12.96 86.29 -3.73
CA VAL A 59 12.17 85.51 -2.76
C VAL A 59 11.40 84.38 -3.47
N ILE A 60 10.82 84.63 -4.64
CA ILE A 60 10.12 83.60 -5.43
C ILE A 60 11.09 82.51 -5.88
N VAL A 61 12.27 82.88 -6.40
CA VAL A 61 13.31 81.92 -6.80
C VAL A 61 13.78 81.10 -5.60
N LEU A 62 14.01 81.73 -4.45
CA LEU A 62 14.41 81.05 -3.22
C LEU A 62 13.33 80.07 -2.75
N ALA A 63 12.05 80.45 -2.83
CA ALA A 63 10.92 79.58 -2.48
C ALA A 63 10.82 78.36 -3.41
N ILE A 64 11.04 78.53 -4.72
CA ILE A 64 11.08 77.43 -5.70
C ILE A 64 12.23 76.47 -5.38
N ILE A 65 13.42 77.00 -5.06
CA ILE A 65 14.59 76.21 -4.67
C ILE A 65 14.31 75.43 -3.38
N MET A 66 13.74 76.07 -2.36
CA MET A 66 13.34 75.42 -1.11
C MET A 66 12.31 74.32 -1.33
N LEU A 67 11.29 74.53 -2.17
CA LEU A 67 10.31 73.50 -2.51
C LEU A 67 10.94 72.33 -3.26
N LYS A 68 11.89 72.58 -4.17
CA LYS A 68 12.66 71.52 -4.84
C LYS A 68 13.52 70.72 -3.86
N LEU A 69 14.20 71.38 -2.93
CA LEU A 69 15.00 70.75 -1.88
C LEU A 69 14.13 69.92 -0.93
N LEU A 70 12.98 70.45 -0.50
CA LEU A 70 12.04 69.73 0.36
C LEU A 70 11.45 68.52 -0.36
N SER A 71 11.08 68.64 -1.63
CA SER A 71 10.61 67.50 -2.44
C SER A 71 11.70 66.45 -2.63
N PHE A 72 12.96 66.86 -2.79
CA PHE A 72 14.10 65.95 -2.89
C PHE A 72 14.35 65.22 -1.56
N PHE A 73 14.29 65.95 -0.44
CA PHE A 73 14.44 65.39 0.90
C PHE A 73 13.33 64.40 1.24
N LEU A 74 12.07 64.73 0.91
CA LEU A 74 10.94 63.82 1.08
C LEU A 74 11.03 62.57 0.18
N ALA A 75 11.60 62.69 -1.03
CA ALA A 75 11.84 61.54 -1.90
C ALA A 75 12.94 60.62 -1.36
N ILE A 76 13.97 61.17 -0.72
CA ILE A 76 15.00 60.39 0.00
C ILE A 76 14.38 59.68 1.20
N LEU A 77 13.54 60.38 1.98
CA LEU A 77 12.83 59.78 3.10
C LEU A 77 11.85 58.69 2.66
N SER A 78 11.13 58.84 1.54
CA SER A 78 10.26 57.77 1.02
C SER A 78 11.06 56.57 0.51
N PHE A 79 12.25 56.82 -0.05
CA PHE A 79 13.18 55.76 -0.45
C PHE A 79 13.72 54.97 0.75
N ILE A 80 14.01 55.65 1.86
CA ILE A 80 14.47 55.01 3.12
C ILE A 80 13.31 54.31 3.85
N ASN A 81 12.10 54.88 3.83
CA ASN A 81 10.91 54.33 4.52
C ASN A 81 10.19 53.20 3.78
N GLY A 82 10.78 52.65 2.72
CA GLY A 82 10.36 51.33 2.23
C GLY A 82 9.09 51.30 1.38
N ASP A 83 8.93 52.27 0.48
CA ASP A 83 8.03 52.04 -0.66
C ASP A 83 8.64 50.93 -1.54
N GLU A 84 7.84 49.95 -1.96
CA GLU A 84 8.27 48.79 -2.75
C GLU A 84 8.93 49.22 -4.08
N THR A 85 10.25 49.45 -4.06
CA THR A 85 10.98 49.92 -5.24
C THR A 85 11.12 48.82 -6.30
N ALA A 86 11.25 49.24 -7.56
CA ALA A 86 11.56 48.38 -8.70
C ALA A 86 12.80 47.47 -8.48
N ILE A 87 13.71 47.87 -7.59
CA ILE A 87 14.90 47.13 -7.18
C ILE A 87 14.52 45.89 -6.35
N THR A 88 13.63 46.03 -5.36
CA THR A 88 13.13 44.90 -4.56
C THR A 88 12.41 43.88 -5.44
N ARG A 89 11.66 44.35 -6.45
CA ARG A 89 10.97 43.52 -7.44
C ARG A 89 11.95 42.79 -8.38
N TYR A 90 13.09 43.41 -8.72
CA TYR A 90 14.14 42.76 -9.51
C TYR A 90 14.86 41.67 -8.70
N PHE A 91 15.22 41.93 -7.44
CA PHE A 91 15.86 40.94 -6.58
C PHE A 91 14.93 39.77 -6.22
N SER A 92 13.64 40.04 -5.95
CA SER A 92 12.67 38.97 -5.69
C SER A 92 12.48 38.08 -6.92
N LYS A 93 12.36 38.68 -8.11
CA LYS A 93 12.24 37.93 -9.38
C LYS A 93 13.50 37.11 -9.69
N ASN A 94 14.70 37.64 -9.42
CA ASN A 94 15.94 36.91 -9.62
C ASN A 94 16.08 35.75 -8.61
N ARG A 95 15.68 35.98 -7.34
CA ARG A 95 15.67 34.94 -6.31
C ARG A 95 14.68 33.83 -6.64
N GLU A 96 13.49 34.18 -7.11
CA GLU A 96 12.48 33.23 -7.55
C GLU A 96 12.97 32.41 -8.75
N ARG A 97 13.58 33.05 -9.75
CA ARG A 97 14.20 32.36 -10.90
C ARG A 97 15.30 31.38 -10.46
N LYS A 98 16.20 31.80 -9.57
CA LYS A 98 17.24 30.92 -9.00
C LYS A 98 16.64 29.76 -8.20
N GLY A 99 15.55 30.03 -7.46
CA GLY A 99 14.83 29.02 -6.69
C GLY A 99 14.16 27.98 -7.57
N PHE A 100 13.47 28.38 -8.64
CA PHE A 100 12.87 27.46 -9.60
C PHE A 100 13.92 26.70 -10.41
N ASN A 101 15.02 27.32 -10.80
CA ASN A 101 16.13 26.61 -11.45
C ASN A 101 16.71 25.54 -10.52
N ALA A 102 16.94 25.86 -9.24
CA ALA A 102 17.41 24.88 -8.26
C ALA A 102 16.39 23.75 -8.00
N LEU A 103 15.09 24.07 -8.03
CA LEU A 103 14.01 23.09 -7.93
C LEU A 103 14.02 22.15 -9.14
N SER A 104 14.11 22.68 -10.36
CA SER A 104 14.17 21.90 -11.60
C SER A 104 15.41 21.01 -11.65
N ASP A 105 16.59 21.56 -11.36
CA ASP A 105 17.83 20.79 -11.25
C ASP A 105 17.71 19.66 -10.20
N GLY A 106 17.09 19.96 -9.06
CA GLY A 106 16.88 18.98 -8.00
C GLY A 106 15.92 17.87 -8.40
N LEU A 107 14.85 18.18 -9.13
CA LEU A 107 13.92 17.19 -9.70
C LEU A 107 14.62 16.30 -10.75
N LEU A 108 15.46 16.89 -11.61
CA LEU A 108 16.25 16.12 -12.59
C LEU A 108 17.25 15.19 -11.90
N ALA A 109 17.96 15.68 -10.88
CA ALA A 109 18.89 14.87 -10.09
C ALA A 109 18.15 13.74 -9.35
N LEU A 110 16.98 14.01 -8.78
CA LEU A 110 16.14 12.99 -8.12
C LEU A 110 15.70 11.91 -9.12
N ALA A 111 15.23 12.32 -10.31
CA ALA A 111 14.83 11.40 -11.37
C ALA A 111 16.01 10.57 -11.91
N SER A 112 17.23 11.12 -11.85
CA SER A 112 18.46 10.45 -12.27
C SER A 112 19.06 9.53 -11.20
N GLY A 113 18.46 9.44 -10.00
CA GLY A 113 18.98 8.62 -8.91
C GLY A 113 20.10 9.27 -8.09
N GLU A 114 20.43 10.54 -8.35
CA GLU A 114 21.52 11.26 -7.68
C GLU A 114 21.06 11.90 -6.36
N GLY A 115 20.88 11.09 -5.32
CA GLY A 115 20.31 11.53 -4.03
C GLY A 115 21.03 12.71 -3.37
N THR A 116 22.37 12.69 -3.32
CA THR A 116 23.17 13.74 -2.68
C THR A 116 23.09 15.07 -3.43
N ASN A 117 23.21 15.04 -4.76
CA ASN A 117 23.05 16.22 -5.62
C ASN A 117 21.63 16.76 -5.55
N ALA A 118 20.61 15.88 -5.59
CA ALA A 118 19.22 16.26 -5.42
C ALA A 118 18.99 16.95 -4.07
N LEU A 119 19.57 16.44 -2.98
CA LEU A 119 19.42 17.01 -1.64
C LEU A 119 20.07 18.40 -1.54
N ALA A 120 21.25 18.58 -2.14
CA ALA A 120 21.94 19.87 -2.18
C ALA A 120 21.14 20.91 -2.99
N LYS A 121 20.58 20.52 -4.14
CA LYS A 121 19.75 21.39 -4.99
C LYS A 121 18.40 21.70 -4.34
N ALA A 122 17.75 20.72 -3.70
CA ALA A 122 16.53 20.90 -2.93
C ALA A 122 16.71 21.88 -1.76
N SER A 123 17.81 21.75 -1.01
CA SER A 123 18.14 22.68 0.08
C SER A 123 18.38 24.12 -0.43
N LYS A 124 18.96 24.28 -1.64
CA LYS A 124 19.08 25.59 -2.29
C LYS A 124 17.71 26.14 -2.69
N ALA A 125 16.85 25.30 -3.27
CA ALA A 125 15.49 25.70 -3.67
C ALA A 125 14.67 26.16 -2.46
N GLU A 126 14.75 25.46 -1.33
CA GLU A 126 14.10 25.81 -0.07
C GLU A 126 14.56 27.19 0.45
N LYS A 127 15.88 27.44 0.48
CA LYS A 127 16.45 28.75 0.86
C LYS A 127 15.99 29.89 -0.05
N TYR A 128 15.89 29.66 -1.35
CA TYR A 128 15.52 30.71 -2.31
C TYR A 128 14.02 30.95 -2.37
N LEU A 129 13.19 29.91 -2.45
CA LEU A 129 11.74 30.03 -2.62
C LEU A 129 11.00 30.29 -1.30
N LYS A 130 11.49 29.76 -0.16
CA LYS A 130 10.79 29.79 1.13
C LYS A 130 9.32 29.33 1.04
N ARG A 131 9.04 28.37 0.17
CA ARG A 131 7.71 27.77 -0.04
C ARG A 131 7.74 26.31 0.39
N PRO A 132 7.61 26.02 1.70
CA PRO A 132 7.76 24.66 2.23
C PRO A 132 6.78 23.66 1.59
N GLU A 133 5.59 24.10 1.18
CA GLU A 133 4.61 23.25 0.48
C GLU A 133 5.17 22.56 -0.78
N LEU A 134 6.08 23.23 -1.49
CA LEU A 134 6.66 22.74 -2.74
C LEU A 134 8.05 22.15 -2.51
N THR A 135 8.89 22.86 -1.76
CA THR A 135 10.30 22.50 -1.60
C THR A 135 10.51 21.33 -0.65
N ASN A 136 9.65 21.17 0.37
CA ASN A 136 9.82 20.11 1.35
C ASN A 136 9.49 18.73 0.77
N VAL A 137 8.65 18.64 -0.27
CA VAL A 137 8.40 17.37 -0.97
C VAL A 137 9.67 16.87 -1.65
N LEU A 138 10.32 17.75 -2.42
CA LEU A 138 11.59 17.44 -3.08
C LEU A 138 12.69 17.16 -2.05
N LEU A 139 12.77 17.96 -0.99
CA LEU A 139 13.76 17.81 0.07
C LEU A 139 13.63 16.46 0.78
N ALA A 140 12.40 16.03 1.10
CA ALA A 140 12.16 14.75 1.76
C ALA A 140 12.51 13.56 0.86
N GLN A 141 12.10 13.59 -0.41
CA GLN A 141 12.42 12.52 -1.37
C GLN A 141 13.92 12.45 -1.67
N ALA A 142 14.61 13.58 -1.76
CA ALA A 142 16.04 13.60 -1.95
C ALA A 142 16.81 13.13 -0.71
N ALA A 143 16.33 13.45 0.50
CA ALA A 143 16.88 12.94 1.75
C ALA A 143 16.70 11.41 1.86
N GLU A 144 15.53 10.88 1.47
CA GLU A 144 15.28 9.43 1.40
C GLU A 144 16.24 8.74 0.41
N LEU A 145 16.40 9.29 -0.80
CA LEU A 145 17.28 8.73 -1.82
C LEU A 145 18.78 8.81 -1.45
N SER A 146 19.19 9.81 -0.66
CA SER A 146 20.57 9.94 -0.17
C SER A 146 20.85 9.11 1.10
N GLY A 147 19.83 8.46 1.69
CA GLY A 147 19.96 7.68 2.92
C GLY A 147 19.88 8.49 4.21
N ASP A 148 19.63 9.81 4.15
CA ASP A 148 19.39 10.65 5.33
C ASP A 148 17.94 10.52 5.81
N LEU A 149 17.64 9.35 6.40
CA LEU A 149 16.29 9.02 6.87
C LEU A 149 15.78 9.96 7.97
N LYS A 150 16.69 10.51 8.80
CA LYS A 150 16.32 11.45 9.86
C LYS A 150 15.78 12.75 9.27
N LYS A 151 16.51 13.35 8.35
CA LYS A 151 16.09 14.57 7.65
C LYS A 151 14.84 14.35 6.82
N ALA A 152 14.72 13.19 6.15
CA ALA A 152 13.51 12.82 5.43
C ALA A 152 12.28 12.78 6.35
N ASN A 153 12.40 12.13 7.51
CA ASN A 153 11.30 12.00 8.48
C ASN A 153 10.88 13.36 9.07
N GLU A 154 11.84 14.20 9.47
CA GLU A 154 11.56 15.57 9.94
C GLU A 154 10.86 16.41 8.88
N THR A 155 11.30 16.30 7.62
CA THR A 155 10.72 17.02 6.50
C THR A 155 9.30 16.52 6.19
N TYR A 156 9.05 15.21 6.23
CA TYR A 156 7.71 14.65 6.09
C TYR A 156 6.77 15.06 7.23
N LYS A 157 7.25 15.14 8.48
CA LYS A 157 6.46 15.66 9.61
C LYS A 157 6.06 17.11 9.38
N SER A 158 6.96 17.95 8.84
CA SER A 158 6.63 19.31 8.43
C SER A 158 5.54 19.33 7.34
N LEU A 159 5.61 18.43 6.35
CA LEU A 159 4.59 18.31 5.30
C LEU A 159 3.21 17.89 5.83
N ILE A 160 3.13 17.16 6.96
CA ILE A 160 1.86 16.77 7.59
C ILE A 160 1.10 17.97 8.16
N GLN A 161 1.81 19.00 8.63
CA GLN A 161 1.18 20.17 9.26
C GLN A 161 0.34 21.00 8.28
N ASN A 162 0.62 20.93 6.98
CA ASN A 162 -0.13 21.66 5.97
C ASN A 162 -1.15 20.75 5.27
N PRO A 163 -2.45 21.14 5.22
CA PRO A 163 -3.51 20.34 4.59
C PRO A 163 -3.23 19.93 3.13
N LYS A 164 -2.55 20.77 2.35
CA LYS A 164 -2.27 20.50 0.92
C LYS A 164 -1.22 19.40 0.73
N THR A 165 -0.23 19.33 1.62
CA THR A 165 0.88 18.38 1.53
C THR A 165 0.74 17.18 2.47
N ARG A 166 -0.27 17.20 3.36
CA ARG A 166 -0.44 16.18 4.41
C ARG A 166 -0.44 14.76 3.88
N PHE A 167 -1.12 14.52 2.76
CA PHE A 167 -1.16 13.19 2.14
C PHE A 167 0.23 12.70 1.71
N VAL A 168 1.06 13.58 1.14
CA VAL A 168 2.43 13.24 0.71
C VAL A 168 3.32 12.95 1.93
N GLY A 169 3.20 13.76 2.99
CA GLY A 169 3.90 13.54 4.26
C GLY A 169 3.57 12.19 4.90
N LEU A 170 2.27 11.86 5.00
CA LEU A 170 1.81 10.58 5.53
C LEU A 170 2.31 9.39 4.70
N ARG A 171 2.25 9.48 3.36
CA ARG A 171 2.73 8.40 2.48
C ARG A 171 4.24 8.18 2.60
N GLY A 172 5.03 9.25 2.73
CA GLY A 172 6.48 9.16 2.94
C GLY A 172 6.82 8.43 4.23
N ILE A 173 6.23 8.86 5.35
CA ILE A 173 6.45 8.20 6.65
C ILE A 173 5.90 6.77 6.66
N LEU A 174 4.75 6.52 6.01
CA LEU A 174 4.20 5.17 5.87
C LEU A 174 5.22 4.23 5.21
N LYS A 175 5.86 4.63 4.12
CA LYS A 175 6.88 3.82 3.45
C LYS A 175 8.08 3.54 4.36
N GLN A 176 8.57 4.55 5.06
CA GLN A 176 9.66 4.38 6.04
C GLN A 176 9.27 3.40 7.14
N LYS A 177 8.06 3.52 7.69
CA LYS A 177 7.57 2.64 8.77
C LYS A 177 7.37 1.20 8.31
N LEU A 178 6.95 0.99 7.07
CA LEU A 178 6.89 -0.34 6.45
C LEU A 178 8.29 -0.95 6.30
N ALA A 179 9.27 -0.15 5.85
CA ALA A 179 10.66 -0.60 5.73
C ALA A 179 11.29 -0.93 7.10
N GLU A 180 10.89 -0.21 8.16
CA GLU A 180 11.31 -0.46 9.54
C GLU A 180 10.56 -1.65 10.20
N GLY A 181 9.57 -2.24 9.53
CA GLY A 181 8.73 -3.32 10.10
C GLY A 181 7.74 -2.87 11.18
N GLN A 182 7.45 -1.56 11.29
CA GLN A 182 6.51 -0.99 12.28
C GLN A 182 5.06 -1.05 11.79
N THR A 183 4.52 -2.27 11.67
CA THR A 183 3.18 -2.55 11.09
C THR A 183 2.05 -1.80 11.80
N GLU A 184 2.03 -1.73 13.13
CA GLU A 184 0.96 -1.05 13.86
C GLU A 184 0.89 0.46 13.55
N VAL A 185 2.06 1.10 13.46
CA VAL A 185 2.17 2.52 13.11
C VAL A 185 1.81 2.72 11.64
N ALA A 186 2.25 1.81 10.77
CA ALA A 186 1.90 1.82 9.35
C ALA A 186 0.37 1.74 9.14
N ILE A 187 -0.35 0.89 9.89
CA ILE A 187 -1.82 0.82 9.81
C ILE A 187 -2.46 2.17 10.15
N LYS A 188 -2.02 2.83 11.24
CA LYS A 188 -2.57 4.14 11.65
C LYS A 188 -2.32 5.20 10.57
N LEU A 189 -1.10 5.26 10.03
CA LEU A 189 -0.74 6.20 8.95
C LEU A 189 -1.51 5.91 7.66
N ALA A 190 -1.67 4.64 7.30
CA ALA A 190 -2.43 4.23 6.12
C ALA A 190 -3.92 4.56 6.26
N LYS A 191 -4.51 4.39 7.45
CA LYS A 191 -5.88 4.81 7.77
C LYS A 191 -6.05 6.33 7.62
N GLU A 192 -5.13 7.13 8.15
CA GLU A 192 -5.15 8.58 7.97
C GLU A 192 -5.00 8.99 6.49
N ALA A 193 -4.05 8.41 5.78
CA ALA A 193 -3.83 8.70 4.36
C ALA A 193 -5.07 8.32 3.52
N PHE A 194 -5.69 7.18 3.81
CA PHE A 194 -6.92 6.71 3.18
C PHE A 194 -8.09 7.66 3.43
N ASN A 195 -8.25 8.19 4.65
CA ASN A 195 -9.30 9.17 4.97
C ASN A 195 -9.15 10.48 4.18
N ILE A 196 -7.90 10.91 3.91
CA ILE A 196 -7.63 12.12 3.12
C ILE A 196 -7.88 11.90 1.63
N ARG A 197 -7.37 10.79 1.06
CA ARG A 197 -7.56 10.45 -0.35
C ARG A 197 -8.05 9.00 -0.51
N PRO A 198 -9.36 8.76 -0.31
CA PRO A 198 -9.92 7.41 -0.38
C PRO A 198 -9.87 6.76 -1.77
N ALA A 199 -9.63 7.54 -2.83
CA ALA A 199 -9.54 7.05 -4.21
C ALA A 199 -8.11 6.66 -4.64
N HIS A 200 -7.10 6.87 -3.79
CA HIS A 200 -5.71 6.56 -4.14
C HIS A 200 -5.44 5.04 -4.03
N ILE A 201 -5.21 4.39 -5.17
CA ILE A 201 -5.14 2.92 -5.29
C ILE A 201 -4.05 2.30 -4.42
N GLU A 202 -2.80 2.79 -4.48
CA GLU A 202 -1.70 2.25 -3.68
C GLU A 202 -1.97 2.34 -2.17
N THR A 203 -2.65 3.40 -1.71
CA THR A 203 -3.02 3.53 -0.29
C THR A 203 -4.12 2.54 0.09
N GLN A 204 -5.08 2.31 -0.80
CA GLN A 204 -6.09 1.28 -0.59
C GLN A 204 -5.45 -0.11 -0.50
N ASP A 205 -4.49 -0.41 -1.39
CA ASP A 205 -3.80 -1.70 -1.44
C ASP A 205 -2.96 -1.94 -0.19
N ILE A 206 -2.14 -0.97 0.20
CA ILE A 206 -1.34 -1.05 1.42
C ILE A 206 -2.24 -1.20 2.65
N LEU A 207 -3.30 -0.38 2.77
CA LEU A 207 -4.19 -0.45 3.93
C LEU A 207 -4.93 -1.80 3.98
N LEU A 208 -5.47 -2.26 2.85
CA LEU A 208 -6.18 -3.55 2.78
C LEU A 208 -5.25 -4.71 3.15
N GLN A 209 -4.02 -4.70 2.65
CA GLN A 209 -3.01 -5.70 2.96
C GLN A 209 -2.67 -5.71 4.44
N LEU A 210 -2.33 -4.55 5.02
CA LEU A 210 -1.97 -4.45 6.43
C LEU A 210 -3.13 -4.84 7.36
N GLN A 211 -4.36 -4.46 7.02
CA GLN A 211 -5.54 -4.84 7.80
C GLN A 211 -5.82 -6.34 7.73
N ALA A 212 -5.60 -6.97 6.58
CA ALA A 212 -5.76 -8.40 6.43
C ALA A 212 -4.68 -9.15 7.23
N GLU A 213 -3.41 -8.73 7.13
CA GLU A 213 -2.30 -9.33 7.88
C GLU A 213 -2.45 -9.16 9.40
N SER A 214 -3.03 -8.04 9.86
CA SER A 214 -3.25 -7.78 11.29
C SER A 214 -4.55 -8.38 11.84
N GLY A 215 -5.36 -9.07 11.03
CA GLY A 215 -6.68 -9.58 11.42
C GLY A 215 -7.77 -8.52 11.62
N ASP A 216 -7.59 -7.27 11.15
CA ASP A 216 -8.63 -6.23 11.15
C ASP A 216 -9.63 -6.47 9.99
N TRP A 217 -10.35 -7.59 10.02
CA TRP A 217 -11.24 -8.03 8.94
C TRP A 217 -12.36 -7.01 8.66
N ARG A 218 -13.00 -6.48 9.72
CA ARG A 218 -14.04 -5.44 9.59
C ARG A 218 -13.48 -4.18 8.93
N GLY A 219 -12.27 -3.77 9.29
CA GLY A 219 -11.56 -2.68 8.64
C GLY A 219 -11.25 -2.97 7.17
N ALA A 220 -10.73 -4.15 6.87
CA ALA A 220 -10.41 -4.59 5.51
C ALA A 220 -11.67 -4.57 4.60
N ARG A 221 -12.82 -5.04 5.10
CA ARG A 221 -14.11 -5.00 4.37
C ARG A 221 -14.56 -3.58 4.06
N LYS A 222 -14.39 -2.63 4.99
CA LYS A 222 -14.69 -1.20 4.75
C LYS A 222 -13.79 -0.60 3.67
N THR A 223 -12.50 -0.92 3.71
CA THR A 223 -11.52 -0.48 2.70
C THR A 223 -11.86 -1.07 1.33
N LEU A 224 -12.17 -2.37 1.26
CA LEU A 224 -12.59 -3.07 0.04
C LEU A 224 -13.88 -2.48 -0.55
N GLY A 225 -14.87 -2.19 0.29
CA GLY A 225 -16.13 -1.56 -0.13
C GLY A 225 -15.91 -0.17 -0.72
N THR A 226 -15.00 0.62 -0.16
CA THR A 226 -14.62 1.92 -0.73
C THR A 226 -13.90 1.74 -2.06
N LYS A 227 -12.98 0.77 -2.16
CA LYS A 227 -12.26 0.44 -3.39
C LYS A 227 -13.23 0.10 -4.53
N PHE A 228 -14.28 -0.69 -4.23
CA PHE A 228 -15.35 -0.98 -5.19
C PHE A 228 -16.18 0.25 -5.56
N LYS A 229 -16.62 1.05 -4.59
CA LYS A 229 -17.40 2.28 -4.85
C LYS A 229 -16.64 3.30 -5.72
N LYS A 230 -15.31 3.31 -5.64
CA LYS A 230 -14.44 4.18 -6.45
C LYS A 230 -14.07 3.58 -7.82
N GLY A 231 -14.60 2.40 -8.17
CA GLY A 231 -14.42 1.78 -9.48
C GLY A 231 -13.08 1.08 -9.68
N ALA A 232 -12.30 0.84 -8.62
CA ALA A 232 -10.97 0.22 -8.73
C ALA A 232 -11.02 -1.31 -8.82
N ILE A 233 -12.17 -1.95 -8.60
CA ILE A 233 -12.36 -3.40 -8.75
C ILE A 233 -13.72 -3.76 -9.34
N PRO A 234 -13.82 -4.82 -10.16
CA PRO A 234 -15.08 -5.41 -10.60
C PRO A 234 -15.94 -5.96 -9.46
N LYS A 235 -17.26 -6.07 -9.70
CA LYS A 235 -18.24 -6.56 -8.72
C LYS A 235 -17.97 -7.99 -8.27
N ASP A 236 -17.59 -8.88 -9.18
CA ASP A 236 -17.35 -10.29 -8.85
C ASP A 236 -16.11 -10.47 -7.96
N ILE A 237 -15.04 -9.73 -8.26
CA ILE A 237 -13.82 -9.71 -7.43
C ILE A 237 -14.11 -9.13 -6.05
N HIS A 238 -14.88 -8.03 -5.97
CA HIS A 238 -15.32 -7.49 -4.68
C HIS A 238 -16.09 -8.54 -3.88
N ARG A 239 -17.10 -9.18 -4.49
CA ARG A 239 -17.96 -10.15 -3.83
C ARG A 239 -17.17 -11.35 -3.30
N ARG A 240 -16.23 -11.88 -4.09
CA ARG A 240 -15.37 -12.99 -3.68
C ARG A 240 -14.43 -12.60 -2.53
N ARG A 241 -13.73 -11.47 -2.64
CA ARG A 241 -12.83 -10.99 -1.58
C ARG A 241 -13.57 -10.64 -0.29
N ASP A 242 -14.77 -10.07 -0.39
CA ASP A 242 -15.62 -9.80 0.77
C ASP A 242 -16.05 -11.10 1.46
N ALA A 243 -16.32 -12.16 0.68
CA ALA A 243 -16.59 -13.50 1.21
C ALA A 243 -15.38 -14.09 1.96
N VAL A 244 -14.18 -13.95 1.40
CA VAL A 244 -12.93 -14.41 2.03
C VAL A 244 -12.68 -13.68 3.35
N LEU A 245 -12.88 -12.36 3.38
CA LEU A 245 -12.74 -11.56 4.61
C LEU A 245 -13.81 -11.91 5.65
N ALA A 246 -15.07 -12.12 5.23
CA ALA A 246 -16.13 -12.56 6.13
C ALA A 246 -15.88 -13.97 6.69
N LEU A 247 -15.29 -14.85 5.90
CA LEU A 247 -14.88 -16.18 6.33
C LEU A 247 -13.73 -16.12 7.34
N ALA A 248 -12.75 -15.25 7.11
CA ALA A 248 -11.65 -15.01 8.03
C ALA A 248 -12.17 -14.48 9.38
N GLU A 249 -13.09 -13.49 9.35
CA GLU A 249 -13.76 -12.98 10.54
C GLU A 249 -14.49 -14.09 11.32
N ALA A 250 -15.22 -14.97 10.62
CA ALA A 250 -15.89 -16.10 11.23
C ALA A 250 -14.92 -17.15 11.81
N LYS A 251 -13.72 -17.29 11.23
CA LYS A 251 -12.68 -18.20 11.72
C LYS A 251 -11.98 -17.66 12.97
N ASP A 252 -11.62 -16.38 13.02
CA ASP A 252 -10.92 -15.82 14.19
C ASP A 252 -11.81 -15.81 15.44
N LEU A 253 -13.12 -15.65 15.25
CA LEU A 253 -14.12 -15.83 16.30
C LEU A 253 -14.28 -17.31 16.75
N LEU A 254 -13.48 -18.27 16.24
CA LEU A 254 -13.42 -19.66 16.75
C LEU A 254 -12.64 -19.81 18.05
N ALA A 255 -11.79 -18.85 18.41
CA ALA A 255 -11.03 -18.89 19.67
C ALA A 255 -11.89 -18.54 20.90
N GLU A 256 -13.02 -17.86 20.72
CA GLU A 256 -13.98 -17.50 21.77
C GLU A 256 -15.31 -18.24 21.53
N ASP A 257 -16.04 -18.54 22.61
CA ASP A 257 -17.26 -19.35 22.58
C ASP A 257 -18.24 -18.91 21.48
N THR A 258 -18.87 -19.92 20.86
CA THR A 258 -19.67 -19.85 19.61
C THR A 258 -20.75 -18.77 19.62
N SER A 259 -20.36 -17.54 19.26
CA SER A 259 -21.29 -16.40 19.14
C SER A 259 -22.21 -16.54 17.93
N ILE A 260 -23.43 -16.01 18.04
CA ILE A 260 -24.39 -15.89 16.93
C ILE A 260 -23.77 -15.11 15.77
N GLU A 261 -22.99 -14.07 16.07
CA GLU A 261 -22.31 -13.21 15.08
C GLU A 261 -21.40 -14.01 14.14
N LYS A 262 -20.69 -15.00 14.67
CA LYS A 262 -19.80 -15.88 13.93
C LYS A 262 -20.55 -16.78 12.96
N GLN A 263 -21.65 -17.35 13.42
CA GLN A 263 -22.51 -18.18 12.58
C GLN A 263 -23.12 -17.34 11.44
N GLU A 264 -23.51 -16.10 11.73
CA GLU A 264 -24.00 -15.16 10.70
C GLU A 264 -22.92 -14.77 9.71
N ALA A 265 -21.70 -14.47 10.17
CA ALA A 265 -20.56 -14.17 9.31
C ALA A 265 -20.21 -15.35 8.38
N ALA A 266 -20.23 -16.58 8.88
CA ALA A 266 -20.02 -17.79 8.07
C ALA A 266 -21.11 -17.97 6.99
N ILE A 267 -22.38 -17.79 7.37
CA ILE A 267 -23.51 -17.89 6.44
C ILE A 267 -23.42 -16.79 5.37
N GLU A 268 -23.05 -15.58 5.77
CA GLU A 268 -22.86 -14.44 4.87
C GLU A 268 -21.72 -14.68 3.89
N ALA A 269 -20.58 -15.20 4.35
CA ALA A 269 -19.46 -15.57 3.49
C ALA A 269 -19.89 -16.54 2.38
N ASN A 270 -20.64 -17.60 2.72
CA ASN A 270 -21.15 -18.55 1.73
C ASN A 270 -22.24 -17.94 0.82
N ARG A 271 -23.04 -16.97 1.30
CA ARG A 271 -23.99 -16.24 0.46
C ARG A 271 -23.27 -15.37 -0.57
N LEU A 272 -22.16 -14.77 -0.18
CA LEU A 272 -21.31 -13.97 -1.05
C LEU A 272 -20.56 -14.86 -2.06
N SER A 273 -19.95 -15.97 -1.65
CA SER A 273 -19.27 -16.89 -2.58
C SER A 273 -19.67 -18.35 -2.30
N PRO A 274 -20.74 -18.86 -2.95
CA PRO A 274 -21.21 -20.24 -2.73
C PRO A 274 -20.28 -21.33 -3.27
N ASP A 275 -19.35 -20.95 -4.13
CA ASP A 275 -18.29 -21.78 -4.71
C ASP A 275 -17.06 -21.89 -3.81
N LEU A 276 -16.92 -21.03 -2.80
CA LEU A 276 -15.83 -21.09 -1.83
C LEU A 276 -16.09 -22.22 -0.84
N VAL A 277 -15.50 -23.39 -1.10
CA VAL A 277 -15.68 -24.61 -0.28
C VAL A 277 -15.49 -24.37 1.23
N PRO A 278 -14.44 -23.68 1.71
CA PRO A 278 -14.26 -23.39 3.13
C PRO A 278 -15.42 -22.58 3.74
N ALA A 279 -16.04 -21.68 2.97
CA ALA A 279 -17.21 -20.93 3.42
C ALA A 279 -18.45 -21.81 3.49
N ALA A 280 -18.65 -22.70 2.52
CA ALA A 280 -19.75 -23.66 2.52
C ALA A 280 -19.64 -24.63 3.72
N VAL A 281 -18.44 -25.12 4.03
CA VAL A 281 -18.13 -25.96 5.19
C VAL A 281 -18.50 -25.26 6.49
N LEU A 282 -18.02 -24.02 6.70
CA LEU A 282 -18.27 -23.29 7.93
C LEU A 282 -19.75 -22.90 8.08
N ALA A 283 -20.40 -22.48 6.99
CA ALA A 283 -21.82 -22.17 6.98
C ALA A 283 -22.70 -23.41 7.25
N ALA A 284 -22.35 -24.57 6.70
CA ALA A 284 -23.05 -25.82 6.97
C ALA A 284 -22.94 -26.22 8.45
N ARG A 285 -21.75 -26.12 9.05
CA ARG A 285 -21.56 -26.33 10.50
C ARG A 285 -22.36 -25.34 11.35
N ALA A 286 -22.42 -24.07 10.95
CA ALA A 286 -23.26 -23.07 11.61
C ALA A 286 -24.75 -23.45 11.59
N TYR A 287 -25.25 -24.00 10.48
CA TYR A 287 -26.63 -24.52 10.43
C TYR A 287 -26.83 -25.81 11.23
N ILE A 288 -25.84 -26.69 11.30
CA ILE A 288 -25.89 -27.90 12.15
C ILE A 288 -26.01 -27.51 13.63
N GLN A 289 -25.23 -26.53 14.08
CA GLN A 289 -25.31 -26.00 15.45
C GLN A 289 -26.67 -25.36 15.76
N ARG A 290 -27.37 -24.83 14.75
CA ARG A 290 -28.75 -24.31 14.84
C ARG A 290 -29.83 -25.39 14.65
N ASP A 291 -29.45 -26.67 14.63
CA ASP A 291 -30.31 -27.83 14.30
C ASP A 291 -31.08 -27.71 12.97
N ASN A 292 -30.56 -26.91 12.02
CA ASN A 292 -31.17 -26.68 10.72
C ASN A 292 -30.53 -27.56 9.64
N LYS A 293 -30.80 -28.87 9.73
CA LYS A 293 -30.26 -29.91 8.84
C LYS A 293 -30.62 -29.69 7.37
N ARG A 294 -31.80 -29.09 7.11
CA ARG A 294 -32.28 -28.78 5.75
C ARG A 294 -31.39 -27.77 5.05
N ASN A 295 -31.05 -26.66 5.73
CA ASN A 295 -30.18 -25.65 5.15
C ASN A 295 -28.73 -26.11 5.04
N ALA A 296 -28.23 -26.85 6.04
CA ALA A 296 -26.91 -27.48 5.96
C ALA A 296 -26.79 -28.38 4.72
N SER A 297 -27.76 -29.27 4.52
CA SER A 297 -27.81 -30.15 3.34
C SER A 297 -27.88 -29.37 2.03
N ARG A 298 -28.66 -28.27 1.98
CA ARG A 298 -28.78 -27.43 0.78
C ARG A 298 -27.46 -26.79 0.39
N ILE A 299 -26.71 -26.28 1.37
CA ILE A 299 -25.40 -25.64 1.13
C ILE A 299 -24.40 -26.67 0.61
N ILE A 300 -24.31 -27.84 1.26
CA ILE A 300 -23.40 -28.90 0.83
C ILE A 300 -23.74 -29.37 -0.59
N ASN A 301 -25.01 -29.62 -0.90
CA ASN A 301 -25.43 -30.04 -2.24
C ASN A 301 -25.01 -29.01 -3.31
N LYS A 302 -25.19 -27.71 -3.04
CA LYS A 302 -24.82 -26.65 -3.97
C LYS A 302 -23.30 -26.55 -4.15
N ALA A 303 -22.54 -26.59 -3.05
CA ALA A 303 -21.08 -26.55 -3.10
C ALA A 303 -20.51 -27.78 -3.81
N TRP A 304 -21.05 -28.97 -3.54
CA TRP A 304 -20.66 -30.22 -4.20
C TRP A 304 -20.93 -30.21 -5.70
N GLN A 305 -22.02 -29.57 -6.14
CA GLN A 305 -22.32 -29.44 -7.57
C GLN A 305 -21.26 -28.61 -8.31
N SER A 306 -20.66 -27.63 -7.63
CA SER A 306 -19.58 -26.78 -8.18
C SER A 306 -18.21 -27.43 -8.05
N GLN A 307 -17.82 -27.83 -6.85
CA GLN A 307 -16.50 -28.36 -6.53
C GLN A 307 -16.61 -29.41 -5.40
N PRO A 308 -16.76 -30.71 -5.74
CA PRO A 308 -16.68 -31.78 -4.75
C PRO A 308 -15.35 -31.74 -3.99
N HIS A 309 -15.41 -31.85 -2.67
CA HIS A 309 -14.24 -31.67 -1.80
C HIS A 309 -14.33 -32.57 -0.55
N PRO A 310 -13.20 -33.12 -0.05
CA PRO A 310 -13.20 -33.97 1.14
C PRO A 310 -13.82 -33.30 2.38
N ASP A 311 -13.56 -32.01 2.62
CA ASP A 311 -14.17 -31.29 3.74
C ASP A 311 -15.71 -31.23 3.67
N LEU A 312 -16.29 -31.11 2.47
CA LEU A 312 -17.74 -31.15 2.30
C LEU A 312 -18.30 -32.52 2.68
N LYS A 313 -17.58 -33.61 2.36
CA LYS A 313 -17.93 -34.98 2.77
C LYS A 313 -17.90 -35.11 4.28
N THR A 314 -16.88 -34.58 4.94
CA THR A 314 -16.76 -34.59 6.41
C THR A 314 -17.98 -33.92 7.06
N VAL A 315 -18.31 -32.69 6.64
CA VAL A 315 -19.48 -31.98 7.18
C VAL A 315 -20.80 -32.67 6.82
N PHE A 316 -20.87 -33.32 5.65
CA PHE A 316 -22.07 -34.06 5.25
C PHE A 316 -22.42 -35.20 6.21
N TYR A 317 -21.41 -35.85 6.78
CA TYR A 317 -21.58 -36.88 7.82
C TYR A 317 -21.95 -36.27 9.18
N GLU A 318 -21.49 -35.05 9.48
CA GLU A 318 -21.85 -34.34 10.72
C GLU A 318 -23.34 -33.96 10.80
N ILE A 319 -24.06 -33.83 9.67
CA ILE A 319 -25.48 -33.44 9.68
C ILE A 319 -26.38 -34.46 10.41
N TYR A 320 -26.09 -35.75 10.24
CA TYR A 320 -26.87 -36.85 10.81
C TYR A 320 -25.94 -37.87 11.49
N PRO A 321 -25.49 -37.60 12.72
CA PRO A 321 -24.49 -38.46 13.39
C PRO A 321 -25.00 -39.87 13.71
N ASN A 322 -26.30 -40.01 13.94
CA ASN A 322 -26.93 -41.28 14.37
C ASN A 322 -27.72 -41.96 13.25
N GLU A 323 -27.43 -41.68 11.97
CA GLU A 323 -28.11 -42.35 10.85
C GLU A 323 -27.57 -43.76 10.59
N SER A 324 -28.42 -44.65 10.06
CA SER A 324 -27.99 -45.99 9.64
C SER A 324 -26.99 -45.90 8.48
N GLU A 325 -26.09 -46.89 8.37
CA GLU A 325 -25.15 -46.95 7.25
C GLU A 325 -25.87 -47.03 5.90
N GLU A 326 -26.99 -47.75 5.81
CA GLU A 326 -27.79 -47.83 4.59
C GLU A 326 -28.36 -46.47 4.17
N ASP A 327 -28.88 -45.70 5.12
CA ASP A 327 -29.43 -44.37 4.83
C ASP A 327 -28.33 -43.38 4.48
N LYS A 328 -27.18 -43.46 5.16
CA LYS A 328 -25.96 -42.72 4.82
C LYS A 328 -25.54 -42.98 3.38
N LEU A 329 -25.57 -44.24 2.92
CA LEU A 329 -25.26 -44.60 1.53
C LEU A 329 -26.27 -44.01 0.56
N LYS A 330 -27.58 -44.15 0.81
CA LYS A 330 -28.62 -43.56 -0.05
C LYS A 330 -28.43 -42.05 -0.16
N ARG A 331 -28.09 -41.37 0.93
CA ARG A 331 -27.87 -39.92 0.98
C ARG A 331 -26.58 -39.52 0.24
N LEU A 332 -25.48 -40.24 0.45
CA LEU A 332 -24.21 -39.99 -0.25
C LEU A 332 -24.32 -40.27 -1.75
N GLN A 333 -25.04 -41.32 -2.16
CA GLN A 333 -25.34 -41.57 -3.57
C GLN A 333 -26.10 -40.41 -4.21
N LYS A 334 -27.08 -39.83 -3.51
CA LYS A 334 -27.80 -38.63 -4.00
C LYS A 334 -26.87 -37.44 -4.15
N LEU A 335 -25.94 -37.21 -3.20
CA LEU A 335 -24.94 -36.15 -3.29
C LEU A 335 -23.99 -36.36 -4.48
N CYS A 336 -23.42 -37.55 -4.60
CA CYS A 336 -22.46 -37.89 -5.65
C CYS A 336 -23.08 -37.90 -7.06
N ARG A 337 -24.40 -38.12 -7.18
CA ARG A 337 -25.14 -37.96 -8.46
C ARG A 337 -25.13 -36.53 -9.00
N LEU A 338 -24.90 -35.52 -8.16
CA LEU A 338 -24.78 -34.13 -8.62
C LEU A 338 -23.52 -33.91 -9.46
N ASN A 339 -22.46 -34.69 -9.21
CA ASN A 339 -21.22 -34.62 -9.97
C ASN A 339 -20.55 -36.02 -10.01
N PRO A 340 -21.06 -36.94 -10.84
CA PRO A 340 -20.70 -38.36 -10.79
C PRO A 340 -19.31 -38.67 -11.37
N ASP A 341 -18.81 -37.82 -12.27
CA ASP A 341 -17.53 -38.04 -12.95
C ASP A 341 -16.33 -37.54 -12.13
N HIS A 342 -16.56 -36.63 -11.18
CA HIS A 342 -15.51 -36.07 -10.34
C HIS A 342 -14.85 -37.15 -9.46
N LEU A 343 -13.53 -37.07 -9.34
CA LEU A 343 -12.73 -38.04 -8.59
C LEU A 343 -13.19 -38.19 -7.14
N GLU A 344 -13.43 -37.07 -6.45
CA GLU A 344 -13.85 -37.07 -5.04
C GLU A 344 -15.21 -37.77 -4.84
N SER A 345 -16.15 -37.70 -5.80
CA SER A 345 -17.42 -38.43 -5.73
C SER A 345 -17.20 -39.94 -5.82
N LYS A 346 -16.29 -40.39 -6.69
CA LYS A 346 -15.93 -41.81 -6.85
C LYS A 346 -15.18 -42.34 -5.61
N ILE A 347 -14.23 -41.57 -5.08
CA ILE A 347 -13.52 -41.88 -3.83
C ILE A 347 -14.52 -42.01 -2.67
N SER A 348 -15.39 -41.01 -2.48
CA SER A 348 -16.38 -40.98 -1.40
C SER A 348 -17.32 -42.18 -1.44
N LEU A 349 -17.83 -42.54 -2.62
CA LEU A 349 -18.66 -43.73 -2.79
C LEU A 349 -17.90 -45.02 -2.54
N SER A 350 -16.67 -45.13 -3.04
CA SER A 350 -15.85 -46.34 -2.86
C SER A 350 -15.54 -46.59 -1.39
N GLU A 351 -15.14 -45.55 -0.64
CA GLU A 351 -14.92 -45.63 0.80
C GLU A 351 -16.16 -46.14 1.55
N LEU A 352 -17.35 -45.61 1.22
CA LEU A 352 -18.57 -46.01 1.91
C LEU A 352 -19.01 -47.44 1.53
N TYR A 353 -18.86 -47.86 0.27
CA TYR A 353 -19.12 -49.25 -0.12
C TYR A 353 -18.16 -50.23 0.58
N LEU A 354 -16.88 -49.86 0.74
CA LEU A 354 -15.91 -50.66 1.47
C LEU A 354 -16.28 -50.80 2.96
N LYS A 355 -16.72 -49.69 3.59
CA LYS A 355 -17.21 -49.72 4.98
C LYS A 355 -18.44 -50.60 5.19
N GLN A 356 -19.26 -50.77 4.15
CA GLN A 356 -20.46 -51.62 4.15
C GLN A 356 -20.19 -53.03 3.62
N GLU A 357 -18.92 -53.39 3.43
CA GLU A 357 -18.51 -54.69 2.90
C GLU A 357 -19.10 -55.02 1.51
N ASN A 358 -19.57 -54.00 0.79
CA ASN A 358 -20.10 -54.15 -0.57
C ASN A 358 -18.96 -54.02 -1.60
N PHE A 359 -18.03 -54.97 -1.54
CA PHE A 359 -16.83 -55.01 -2.39
C PHE A 359 -17.14 -55.02 -3.90
N PRO A 360 -18.17 -55.73 -4.41
CA PRO A 360 -18.49 -55.68 -5.83
C PRO A 360 -18.85 -54.27 -6.32
N MET A 361 -19.58 -53.49 -5.51
CA MET A 361 -19.92 -52.11 -5.85
C MET A 361 -18.72 -51.17 -5.71
N ALA A 362 -17.91 -51.32 -4.66
CA ALA A 362 -16.66 -50.57 -4.51
C ALA A 362 -15.75 -50.76 -5.75
N GLN A 363 -15.55 -52.01 -6.17
CA GLN A 363 -14.77 -52.34 -7.36
C GLN A 363 -15.34 -51.69 -8.63
N ARG A 364 -16.67 -51.73 -8.83
CA ARG A 364 -17.31 -51.08 -9.99
C ARG A 364 -17.07 -49.57 -10.03
N VAL A 365 -17.03 -48.90 -8.88
CA VAL A 365 -16.75 -47.46 -8.82
C VAL A 365 -15.27 -47.19 -9.06
N LEU A 366 -14.37 -47.94 -8.42
CA LEU A 366 -12.93 -47.83 -8.59
C LEU A 366 -12.49 -48.06 -10.04
N ASN A 367 -13.08 -49.04 -10.73
CA ASN A 367 -12.80 -49.33 -12.14
C ASN A 367 -13.24 -48.21 -13.11
N LYS A 368 -14.13 -47.30 -12.68
CA LYS A 368 -14.53 -46.11 -13.46
C LYS A 368 -13.56 -44.93 -13.32
N ILE A 369 -12.53 -45.07 -12.48
CA ILE A 369 -11.49 -44.05 -12.33
C ILE A 369 -10.42 -44.34 -13.39
N LYS A 370 -10.17 -43.34 -14.24
CA LYS A 370 -9.15 -43.44 -15.30
C LYS A 370 -7.76 -43.60 -14.67
N LYS A 371 -6.87 -44.33 -15.34
CA LYS A 371 -5.52 -44.62 -14.82
C LYS A 371 -4.71 -43.36 -14.55
N GLU A 372 -4.92 -42.30 -15.31
CA GLU A 372 -4.21 -41.02 -15.19
C GLU A 372 -4.57 -40.25 -13.91
N ASP A 373 -5.75 -40.54 -13.36
CA ASP A 373 -6.34 -39.95 -12.15
C ASP A 373 -6.09 -40.81 -10.89
N HIS A 374 -5.31 -41.89 -11.00
CA HIS A 374 -4.94 -42.73 -9.86
C HIS A 374 -3.93 -41.98 -8.97
N ASP A 375 -4.46 -41.30 -7.96
CA ASP A 375 -3.67 -40.77 -6.85
C ASP A 375 -3.42 -41.87 -5.80
N ALA A 376 -2.57 -41.55 -4.81
CA ALA A 376 -2.27 -42.48 -3.72
C ALA A 376 -3.53 -42.96 -2.95
N ARG A 377 -4.59 -42.13 -2.86
CA ARG A 377 -5.85 -42.50 -2.18
C ARG A 377 -6.60 -43.56 -2.96
N VAL A 378 -6.73 -43.39 -4.28
CA VAL A 378 -7.39 -44.35 -5.17
C VAL A 378 -6.70 -45.71 -5.13
N LEU A 379 -5.36 -45.73 -5.26
CA LEU A 379 -4.59 -46.97 -5.25
C LEU A 379 -4.66 -47.67 -3.90
N THR A 380 -4.68 -46.92 -2.80
CA THR A 380 -4.93 -47.47 -1.46
C THR A 380 -6.32 -48.10 -1.37
N LEU A 381 -7.37 -47.45 -1.90
CA LEU A 381 -8.72 -48.02 -1.93
C LEU A 381 -8.81 -49.28 -2.80
N MET A 382 -8.07 -49.35 -3.91
CA MET A 382 -7.95 -50.55 -4.73
C MET A 382 -7.29 -51.70 -3.96
N ALA A 383 -6.20 -51.42 -3.24
CA ALA A 383 -5.52 -52.39 -2.38
C ALA A 383 -6.44 -52.90 -1.26
N VAL A 384 -7.17 -52.00 -0.59
CA VAL A 384 -8.14 -52.35 0.46
C VAL A 384 -9.26 -53.22 -0.10
N ASN A 385 -9.80 -52.86 -1.27
CA ASN A 385 -10.86 -53.65 -1.92
C ASN A 385 -10.37 -55.05 -2.31
N GLU A 386 -9.15 -55.17 -2.83
CA GLU A 386 -8.58 -56.47 -3.22
C GLU A 386 -8.31 -57.35 -1.99
N ARG A 387 -7.78 -56.75 -0.92
CA ARG A 387 -7.60 -57.45 0.37
C ARG A 387 -8.91 -57.95 0.95
N ALA A 388 -9.95 -57.11 0.94
CA ALA A 388 -11.24 -57.47 1.51
C ALA A 388 -11.95 -58.60 0.73
N LYS A 389 -11.62 -58.78 -0.55
CA LYS A 389 -12.08 -59.90 -1.38
C LYS A 389 -11.26 -61.19 -1.21
N GLY A 390 -10.19 -61.17 -0.42
CA GLY A 390 -9.25 -62.30 -0.31
C GLY A 390 -8.36 -62.48 -1.54
N GLY A 391 -8.02 -61.39 -2.24
CA GLY A 391 -7.10 -61.43 -3.38
C GLY A 391 -5.66 -61.77 -2.98
N GLU A 392 -4.82 -62.02 -3.98
CA GLU A 392 -3.41 -62.40 -3.78
C GLU A 392 -2.60 -61.26 -3.16
N ASP A 393 -1.76 -61.59 -2.17
CA ASP A 393 -0.85 -60.64 -1.51
C ASP A 393 0.06 -59.90 -2.50
N ALA A 394 0.43 -60.54 -3.61
CA ALA A 394 1.22 -59.92 -4.68
C ALA A 394 0.52 -58.69 -5.27
N LYS A 395 -0.77 -58.81 -5.64
CA LYS A 395 -1.54 -57.69 -6.22
C LYS A 395 -1.77 -56.55 -5.23
N ILE A 396 -1.97 -56.89 -3.96
CA ILE A 396 -2.10 -55.88 -2.89
C ILE A 396 -0.80 -55.10 -2.77
N ARG A 397 0.36 -55.78 -2.78
CA ARG A 397 1.67 -55.15 -2.77
C ARG A 397 1.90 -54.30 -4.02
N ASP A 398 1.49 -54.76 -5.18
CA ASP A 398 1.61 -53.98 -6.43
C ASP A 398 0.85 -52.65 -6.34
N PHE A 399 -0.40 -52.66 -5.86
CA PHE A 399 -1.15 -51.41 -5.67
C PHE A 399 -0.51 -50.48 -4.64
N LEU A 400 0.01 -51.02 -3.53
CA LEU A 400 0.68 -50.22 -2.50
C LEU A 400 2.02 -49.64 -3.00
N ASN A 401 2.79 -50.41 -3.77
CA ASN A 401 4.03 -49.95 -4.40
C ASN A 401 3.75 -48.82 -5.40
N LEU A 402 2.70 -48.98 -6.22
CA LEU A 402 2.24 -47.92 -7.12
C LEU A 402 1.83 -46.68 -6.33
N ALA A 403 1.13 -46.83 -5.19
CA ALA A 403 0.68 -45.71 -4.36
C ALA A 403 1.82 -44.85 -3.81
N ILE A 404 2.99 -45.43 -3.52
CA ILE A 404 4.18 -44.69 -3.04
C ILE A 404 4.69 -43.73 -4.12
N SER A 405 4.70 -44.18 -5.38
CA SER A 405 5.17 -43.40 -6.53
C SER A 405 4.08 -42.56 -7.21
N ALA A 406 2.83 -42.70 -6.75
CA ALA A 406 1.67 -42.05 -7.35
C ALA A 406 1.68 -40.54 -7.13
N LYS A 407 0.91 -39.83 -7.97
CA LYS A 407 0.65 -38.42 -7.76
C LYS A 407 -0.01 -38.24 -6.38
N ARG A 408 0.41 -37.19 -5.66
CA ARG A 408 -0.28 -36.78 -4.44
C ARG A 408 -1.70 -36.31 -4.80
N GLY A 409 -2.62 -36.48 -3.84
CA GLY A 409 -3.95 -35.89 -3.95
C GLY A 409 -3.89 -34.36 -4.04
N PRO A 410 -5.02 -33.72 -4.39
CA PRO A 410 -5.10 -32.26 -4.39
C PRO A 410 -4.84 -31.69 -2.98
N GLN A 411 -4.20 -30.53 -2.94
CA GLN A 411 -3.89 -29.78 -1.72
C GLN A 411 -4.19 -28.29 -1.94
N TRP A 412 -4.21 -27.50 -0.87
CA TRP A 412 -4.29 -26.04 -1.00
C TRP A 412 -2.96 -25.49 -1.49
N ILE A 413 -2.96 -24.85 -2.66
CA ILE A 413 -1.76 -24.29 -3.27
C ILE A 413 -2.01 -22.84 -3.63
N CYS A 414 -1.07 -21.98 -3.24
CA CYS A 414 -1.13 -20.58 -3.62
C CYS A 414 -0.90 -20.43 -5.14
N ALA A 415 -1.86 -19.85 -5.85
CA ALA A 415 -1.77 -19.58 -7.29
C ALA A 415 -0.64 -18.58 -7.64
N LYS A 416 -0.18 -17.78 -6.68
CA LYS A 416 0.87 -16.76 -6.90
C LYS A 416 2.29 -17.30 -6.70
N CYS A 417 2.54 -18.05 -5.62
CA CYS A 417 3.90 -18.51 -5.25
C CYS A 417 4.06 -20.04 -5.24
N ASN A 418 3.00 -20.80 -5.52
CA ASN A 418 2.97 -22.27 -5.49
C ASN A 418 3.32 -22.92 -4.14
N SER A 419 3.36 -22.16 -3.04
CA SER A 419 3.47 -22.72 -1.70
C SER A 419 2.29 -23.64 -1.40
N ILE A 420 2.57 -24.79 -0.79
CA ILE A 420 1.57 -25.78 -0.36
C ILE A 420 1.13 -25.46 1.07
N HIS A 421 -0.17 -25.56 1.32
CA HIS A 421 -0.81 -25.33 2.62
C HIS A 421 -1.61 -26.57 3.02
N ALA A 422 -1.63 -26.87 4.32
CA ALA A 422 -2.43 -27.97 4.86
C ALA A 422 -3.91 -27.60 4.94
N ASP A 423 -4.20 -26.41 5.48
CA ASP A 423 -5.55 -25.86 5.63
C ASP A 423 -5.73 -24.62 4.75
N TRP A 424 -6.99 -24.27 4.48
CA TRP A 424 -7.29 -23.01 3.81
C TRP A 424 -7.08 -21.81 4.75
N GLU A 425 -6.30 -20.84 4.29
CA GLU A 425 -6.07 -19.53 4.90
C GLU A 425 -6.55 -18.39 3.97
N PRO A 426 -7.04 -17.26 4.52
CA PRO A 426 -7.46 -16.11 3.71
C PRO A 426 -6.28 -15.41 3.00
N ILE A 427 -5.08 -15.55 3.57
CA ILE A 427 -3.83 -14.94 3.13
C ILE A 427 -2.78 -16.04 3.08
N CYS A 428 -2.01 -16.10 2.01
CA CYS A 428 -0.90 -17.06 1.92
C CYS A 428 0.23 -16.69 2.90
N SER A 429 0.55 -17.57 3.85
CA SER A 429 1.67 -17.42 4.81
C SER A 429 3.05 -17.19 4.19
N SER A 430 3.27 -17.57 2.92
CA SER A 430 4.57 -17.40 2.25
C SER A 430 4.73 -16.07 1.50
N CYS A 431 3.69 -15.57 0.83
CA CYS A 431 3.79 -14.39 -0.05
C CYS A 431 2.78 -13.27 0.27
N SER A 432 2.02 -13.44 1.35
CA SER A 432 0.94 -12.57 1.82
C SER A 432 -0.16 -12.28 0.80
N ALA A 433 -0.31 -13.09 -0.26
CA ALA A 433 -1.36 -12.89 -1.25
C ALA A 433 -2.74 -13.31 -0.70
N MET A 434 -3.69 -12.37 -0.67
CA MET A 434 -5.09 -12.60 -0.32
C MET A 434 -5.84 -13.36 -1.42
N ASP A 435 -6.76 -14.26 -1.03
CA ASP A 435 -7.65 -15.02 -1.96
C ASP A 435 -6.86 -15.72 -3.07
N SER A 436 -5.75 -16.35 -2.69
CA SER A 436 -4.81 -16.98 -3.63
C SER A 436 -4.74 -18.49 -3.53
N LEU A 437 -5.35 -19.11 -2.51
CA LEU A 437 -5.30 -20.55 -2.31
C LEU A 437 -6.35 -21.27 -3.17
N GLU A 438 -5.89 -22.23 -3.96
CA GLU A 438 -6.71 -23.07 -4.82
C GLU A 438 -6.50 -24.55 -4.47
N TRP A 439 -7.57 -25.34 -4.53
CA TRP A 439 -7.51 -26.79 -4.32
C TRP A 439 -7.13 -27.48 -5.63
N LYS A 440 -5.85 -27.85 -5.78
CA LYS A 440 -5.32 -28.47 -7.00
C LYS A 440 -4.25 -29.51 -6.71
N VAL A 441 -4.05 -30.42 -7.67
CA VAL A 441 -2.96 -31.41 -7.59
C VAL A 441 -1.63 -30.66 -7.67
N PRO A 442 -0.70 -30.87 -6.72
CA PRO A 442 0.61 -30.24 -6.79
C PRO A 442 1.32 -30.66 -8.07
N PRO A 443 2.08 -29.74 -8.71
CA PRO A 443 2.99 -30.15 -9.77
C PRO A 443 3.92 -31.22 -9.20
N LYS A 444 4.30 -32.21 -10.02
CA LYS A 444 5.21 -33.27 -9.58
C LYS A 444 6.46 -32.61 -9.00
N ASP A 445 6.75 -32.89 -7.72
CA ASP A 445 8.03 -32.50 -7.13
C ASP A 445 9.14 -33.14 -7.97
N PRO A 446 10.17 -32.39 -8.39
CA PRO A 446 11.35 -32.94 -9.05
C PRO A 446 12.25 -33.72 -8.07
N THR A 447 11.74 -34.14 -6.91
CA THR A 447 12.34 -35.21 -6.11
C THR A 447 12.05 -36.53 -6.81
N ASP A 448 12.55 -36.66 -8.05
CA ASP A 448 13.01 -37.94 -8.54
C ASP A 448 14.02 -38.41 -7.51
N PHE A 449 13.71 -39.53 -6.85
CA PHE A 449 14.77 -40.39 -6.36
C PHE A 449 15.60 -40.76 -7.59
N THR A 450 16.66 -39.99 -7.86
CA THR A 450 17.71 -40.40 -8.77
C THR A 450 18.46 -41.50 -8.06
N VAL A 451 17.97 -42.72 -8.20
CA VAL A 451 18.78 -43.90 -7.91
C VAL A 451 19.99 -43.77 -8.85
N SER A 452 21.20 -43.68 -8.28
CA SER A 452 22.43 -43.70 -9.09
C SER A 452 22.35 -44.86 -10.08
N GLU A 453 22.76 -44.65 -11.35
CA GLU A 453 22.78 -45.73 -12.35
C GLU A 453 23.55 -46.96 -11.84
N ASP A 454 24.55 -46.75 -10.98
CA ASP A 454 25.33 -47.79 -10.33
C ASP A 454 24.51 -48.73 -9.43
N LEU A 455 23.33 -48.31 -8.98
CA LEU A 455 22.44 -49.08 -8.11
C LEU A 455 21.31 -49.79 -8.88
N LEU A 456 21.13 -49.48 -10.18
CA LEU A 456 20.14 -50.14 -11.03
C LEU A 456 20.36 -51.66 -11.18
N PRO A 457 21.60 -52.19 -11.29
CA PRO A 457 21.82 -53.64 -11.37
C PRO A 457 21.35 -54.40 -10.14
N PHE A 458 21.44 -53.78 -8.95
CA PHE A 458 20.98 -54.39 -7.69
C PHE A 458 19.45 -54.47 -7.60
N LEU A 459 18.73 -53.56 -8.27
CA LEU A 459 17.27 -53.56 -8.35
C LEU A 459 16.74 -54.51 -9.44
N ALA A 460 17.53 -54.73 -10.50
CA ALA A 460 17.18 -55.61 -11.62
C ALA A 460 17.32 -57.12 -11.31
N ASN A 461 17.83 -57.48 -10.13
CA ASN A 461 18.09 -58.86 -9.73
C ASN A 461 18.97 -59.62 -10.75
N GLU A 462 19.84 -58.92 -11.46
CA GLU A 462 20.90 -59.53 -12.24
C GLU A 462 22.01 -59.94 -11.27
N LYS A 463 22.14 -61.25 -11.03
CA LYS A 463 23.21 -61.83 -10.23
C LYS A 463 24.56 -61.32 -10.75
N MET A 464 25.22 -60.44 -9.98
CA MET A 464 26.60 -60.08 -10.25
C MET A 464 27.48 -61.31 -10.06
N VAL A 465 27.95 -61.87 -11.18
CA VAL A 465 29.10 -62.76 -11.22
C VAL A 465 30.32 -61.93 -10.86
N GLU A 466 30.96 -62.34 -9.76
CA GLU A 466 32.33 -62.08 -9.31
C GLU A 466 33.14 -60.97 -10.01
N ILE A 467 33.37 -59.88 -9.27
CA ILE A 467 34.61 -59.11 -9.41
C ILE A 467 35.45 -59.33 -8.16
N GLN A 468 36.10 -60.49 -8.10
CA GLN A 468 37.35 -60.66 -7.37
C GLN A 468 38.46 -60.89 -8.39
N LYS A 469 39.26 -59.85 -8.65
CA LYS A 469 40.72 -59.89 -8.90
C LYS A 469 41.19 -58.62 -9.61
N LYS A 470 41.67 -57.66 -8.82
CA LYS A 470 42.97 -57.00 -9.00
C LYS A 470 43.11 -55.91 -7.96
N ASN A 471 43.64 -56.29 -6.80
CA ASN A 471 44.42 -55.41 -5.95
C ASN A 471 45.58 -56.25 -5.40
N SER A 472 46.48 -56.64 -6.30
CA SER A 472 47.85 -56.97 -5.96
C SER A 472 48.74 -56.04 -6.76
N ALA A 473 49.72 -55.45 -6.05
CA ALA A 473 50.75 -54.50 -6.49
C ALA A 473 50.41 -53.01 -6.31
N SER A 474 50.73 -52.47 -5.12
CA SER A 474 51.88 -51.56 -4.96
C SER A 474 51.85 -50.95 -3.56
N GLU A 475 52.50 -51.62 -2.61
CA GLU A 475 52.79 -51.09 -1.29
C GLU A 475 54.08 -50.25 -1.37
N LYS A 476 53.99 -48.99 -0.96
CA LYS A 476 55.08 -47.98 -0.96
C LYS A 476 56.24 -48.37 -0.02
N PRO A 477 57.47 -47.89 -0.27
CA PRO A 477 58.58 -48.08 0.67
C PRO A 477 58.50 -47.09 1.85
N SER A 478 58.86 -47.59 3.03
CA SER A 478 59.02 -46.85 4.30
C SER A 478 60.36 -46.09 4.37
N PRO A 479 60.43 -44.90 4.99
CA PRO A 479 61.69 -44.26 5.35
C PRO A 479 62.19 -44.74 6.72
N LYS A 480 63.46 -45.17 6.74
CA LYS A 480 64.25 -45.46 7.95
C LYS A 480 64.63 -44.16 8.66
N GLN A 481 64.42 -44.11 9.98
CA GLN A 481 65.25 -43.39 10.94
C GLN A 481 65.14 -44.08 12.31
N ASN A 482 66.27 -44.61 12.78
CA ASN A 482 66.71 -44.53 14.18
C ASN A 482 68.19 -44.98 14.28
N ASP A 483 68.91 -44.20 15.06
CA ASP A 483 70.35 -44.19 15.32
C ASP A 483 70.88 -45.43 16.05
N GLU A 484 72.16 -45.75 15.85
CA GLU A 484 73.21 -45.82 16.90
C GLU A 484 74.54 -46.41 16.38
N LYS A 485 75.54 -45.53 16.21
CA LYS A 485 76.96 -45.60 16.64
C LYS A 485 77.90 -44.82 15.75
#